data_AF-A0A9P5AE32-F1
#
_entry.id   AF-A0A9P5AE32-F1
#
_cell.length_a   1.000
_cell.length_b   1.000
_cell.length_c   1.000
_cell.angle_alpha   90.00
_cell.angle_beta   90.00
_cell.angle_gamma   90.00
#
_symmetry.space_group_name_H-M   'P 1'
#
loop_
_entity.id
_entity.type
_entity.pdbx_description
1 polymer ?
#
loop_
_entity_poly.entity_id
_entity_poly.type
_entity_poly.pdbx_seq_one_letter_code
_entity_poly.pdbx_strand_id
1 'polypeptide(L)'
;MRTAAFLTLLASAVSATPYGERPQILARASESCPVVFDGRIPANASLTDFDKANGGGWNPYNPGYVKGNNISWSEILQLPKTKTHSRFDTEAGTIPLEVTISDKSIFMKQLGFRRAGLQFAKDSNEDSPGSKGVKTLHFSIMQDDKRPLNLSHEYLNVWHEKADYSGNQFQFQSGQLIGQNGTAETWKLLDQDFKLLWETPMLKKVWQNFAITLNYEKNTIQAYYSKGCKPLKAATQPIARNLTGQGQFQIGILKKPTGTDDVANSGFQESNLNEGLIYGVFSTPYAKHSLDFFVTVNQTRFVHMSDDAKLGQGKSPQNNSNNIAENAVKADNPLETKDDANRVEDLAKINSDAVTENDSKPINRPR
;
A
#
# COMPACT_ATOMS: atom_id res chain seq x y z
N MET A 1 -15.35 87.23 -33.97
CA MET A 1 -14.42 86.45 -34.82
C MET A 1 -13.49 85.65 -33.94
N ARG A 2 -13.61 84.32 -33.96
CA ARG A 2 -12.55 83.30 -33.81
C ARG A 2 -13.22 81.93 -33.77
N THR A 3 -13.31 81.36 -34.96
CA THR A 3 -13.62 79.95 -35.26
C THR A 3 -12.49 79.07 -34.74
N ALA A 4 -12.82 77.98 -34.05
CA ALA A 4 -11.91 76.88 -33.75
C ALA A 4 -12.38 75.64 -34.51
N ALA A 5 -11.52 75.16 -35.40
CA ALA A 5 -11.76 74.01 -36.25
C ALA A 5 -11.51 72.69 -35.48
N PHE A 6 -12.43 71.74 -35.62
CA PHE A 6 -12.27 70.37 -35.16
C PHE A 6 -11.41 69.59 -36.17
N LEU A 7 -10.28 69.05 -35.72
CA LEU A 7 -9.48 68.08 -36.46
C LEU A 7 -9.93 66.66 -36.06
N THR A 8 -10.57 65.94 -36.98
CA THR A 8 -10.84 64.51 -36.88
C THR A 8 -9.62 63.71 -37.34
N LEU A 9 -9.00 62.95 -36.43
CA LEU A 9 -8.00 61.94 -36.76
C LEU A 9 -8.71 60.67 -37.27
N LEU A 10 -8.49 60.30 -38.53
CA LEU A 10 -8.74 58.94 -39.02
C LEU A 10 -7.57 58.04 -38.58
N ALA A 11 -7.85 57.02 -37.77
CA ALA A 11 -6.92 55.93 -37.51
C ALA A 11 -7.23 54.76 -38.45
N SER A 12 -6.27 54.45 -39.32
CA SER A 12 -6.30 53.34 -40.25
C SER A 12 -6.16 52.01 -39.50
N ALA A 13 -7.17 51.14 -39.56
CA ALA A 13 -7.07 49.77 -39.09
C ALA A 13 -6.24 48.94 -40.09
N VAL A 14 -5.03 48.56 -39.70
CA VAL A 14 -4.25 47.54 -40.41
C VAL A 14 -4.63 46.18 -39.81
N SER A 15 -5.41 45.41 -40.56
CA SER A 15 -5.72 44.01 -40.23
C SER A 15 -4.48 43.16 -40.49
N ALA A 16 -3.62 42.99 -39.49
CA ALA A 16 -2.59 41.97 -39.50
C ALA A 16 -3.23 40.63 -39.15
N THR A 17 -3.38 39.74 -40.14
CA THR A 17 -3.68 38.32 -39.90
C THR A 17 -2.51 37.69 -39.16
N PRO A 18 -2.67 37.19 -37.92
CA PRO A 18 -1.65 36.34 -37.32
C PRO A 18 -1.63 35.03 -38.10
N TYR A 19 -0.46 34.75 -38.67
CA TYR A 19 -0.06 33.45 -39.18
C TYR A 19 -0.55 32.34 -38.23
N GLY A 20 -1.20 31.32 -38.79
CA GLY A 20 -1.74 30.21 -38.02
C GLY A 20 -0.67 29.53 -37.17
N GLU A 21 -0.67 29.84 -35.88
CA GLU A 21 -0.08 28.97 -34.88
C GLU A 21 -0.91 27.70 -34.84
N ARG A 22 -0.42 26.64 -35.50
CA ARG A 22 -0.84 25.28 -35.16
C ARG A 22 -0.72 25.16 -33.64
N PRO A 23 -1.76 24.72 -32.92
CA PRO A 23 -1.58 24.33 -31.53
C PRO A 23 -0.47 23.29 -31.52
N GLN A 24 0.67 23.66 -30.94
CA GLN A 24 1.69 22.71 -30.55
C GLN A 24 0.98 21.80 -29.57
N ILE A 25 0.51 20.64 -30.04
CA ILE A 25 0.19 19.52 -29.18
C ILE A 25 1.53 19.21 -28.51
N LEU A 26 1.76 19.82 -27.35
CA LEU A 26 2.84 19.44 -26.46
C LEU A 26 2.63 17.94 -26.25
N ALA A 27 3.52 17.14 -26.83
CA ALA A 27 3.58 15.72 -26.55
C ALA A 27 3.68 15.61 -25.03
N ARG A 28 2.59 15.14 -24.42
CA ARG A 28 2.53 14.86 -22.99
C ARG A 28 3.63 13.84 -22.75
N ALA A 29 4.71 14.26 -22.08
CA ALA A 29 5.81 13.36 -21.75
C ALA A 29 5.19 12.12 -21.09
N SER A 30 5.32 10.96 -21.74
CA SER A 30 5.00 9.69 -21.12
C SER A 30 6.12 9.39 -20.14
N GLU A 31 6.17 10.10 -19.03
CA GLU A 31 6.95 9.65 -17.89
C GLU A 31 6.19 8.44 -17.32
N SER A 32 6.47 7.26 -17.88
CA SER A 32 6.05 6.00 -17.28
C SER A 32 6.77 5.91 -15.94
N CYS A 33 6.05 6.23 -14.88
CA CYS A 33 6.51 6.02 -13.52
C CYS A 33 6.74 4.51 -13.35
N PRO A 34 7.98 4.01 -13.23
CA PRO A 34 8.22 2.58 -13.11
C PRO A 34 7.54 2.05 -11.86
N VAL A 35 6.83 0.94 -12.04
CA VAL A 35 6.28 0.14 -10.94
C VAL A 35 7.43 -0.58 -10.26
N VAL A 36 7.70 -0.25 -8.99
CA VAL A 36 8.79 -0.90 -8.24
C VAL A 36 8.32 -2.12 -7.44
N PHE A 37 7.02 -2.20 -7.16
CA PHE A 37 6.35 -3.34 -6.56
C PHE A 37 4.96 -3.49 -7.19
N ASP A 38 4.60 -4.69 -7.64
CA ASP A 38 3.27 -4.99 -8.15
C ASP A 38 2.60 -6.04 -7.27
N GLY A 39 1.64 -5.61 -6.47
CA GLY A 39 0.87 -6.46 -5.55
C GLY A 39 -0.41 -7.05 -6.13
N ARG A 40 -0.69 -6.84 -7.42
CA ARG A 40 -1.93 -7.33 -8.04
C ARG A 40 -1.96 -8.85 -8.11
N ILE A 41 -3.15 -9.43 -7.96
CA ILE A 41 -3.34 -10.88 -7.97
C ILE A 41 -3.80 -11.34 -9.35
N PRO A 42 -3.03 -12.20 -10.05
CA PRO A 42 -3.43 -12.74 -11.35
C PRO A 42 -4.77 -13.48 -11.28
N ALA A 43 -5.56 -13.43 -12.36
CA ALA A 43 -6.87 -14.09 -12.41
C ALA A 43 -6.81 -15.62 -12.25
N ASN A 44 -5.64 -16.23 -12.49
CA ASN A 44 -5.39 -17.67 -12.32
C ASN A 44 -4.66 -18.01 -11.01
N ALA A 45 -4.49 -17.06 -10.09
CA ALA A 45 -3.86 -17.27 -8.80
C ALA A 45 -4.57 -18.35 -7.99
N SER A 46 -3.78 -19.15 -7.26
CA SER A 46 -4.27 -20.03 -6.20
C SER A 46 -3.96 -19.44 -4.83
N LEU A 47 -4.81 -19.71 -3.84
CA LEU A 47 -4.53 -19.33 -2.44
C LEU A 47 -3.22 -19.94 -1.93
N THR A 48 -2.85 -21.14 -2.40
CA THR A 48 -1.59 -21.80 -2.04
C THR A 48 -0.35 -21.13 -2.61
N ASP A 49 -0.49 -20.22 -3.58
CA ASP A 49 0.64 -19.45 -4.12
C ASP A 49 1.22 -18.52 -3.04
N PHE A 50 0.39 -18.04 -2.11
CA PHE A 50 0.81 -17.18 -1.01
C PHE A 50 1.60 -17.91 0.09
N ASP A 51 1.54 -19.24 0.13
CA ASP A 51 2.27 -20.04 1.12
C ASP A 51 3.75 -20.25 0.76
N LYS A 52 4.16 -19.80 -0.43
CA LYS A 52 5.52 -19.98 -0.94
C LYS A 52 6.06 -18.67 -1.49
N ALA A 53 7.35 -18.44 -1.28
CA ALA A 53 8.06 -17.35 -1.94
C ALA A 53 7.98 -17.57 -3.46
N ASN A 54 7.52 -16.56 -4.20
CA ASN A 54 7.27 -16.66 -5.64
C ASN A 54 6.35 -17.84 -6.03
N GLY A 55 5.40 -18.22 -5.16
CA GLY A 55 4.38 -19.20 -5.49
C GLY A 55 3.59 -18.79 -6.74
N GLY A 56 3.18 -19.79 -7.54
CA GLY A 56 2.60 -19.57 -8.86
C GLY A 56 3.53 -18.89 -9.88
N GLY A 57 4.79 -18.59 -9.52
CA GLY A 57 5.71 -17.80 -10.34
C GLY A 57 5.41 -16.29 -10.33
N TRP A 58 4.55 -15.82 -9.41
CA TRP A 58 4.09 -14.43 -9.40
C TRP A 58 4.02 -13.81 -7.99
N ASN A 59 3.83 -14.60 -6.92
CA ASN A 59 3.56 -14.08 -5.58
C ASN A 59 4.64 -13.08 -5.10
N PRO A 60 4.29 -11.80 -4.89
CA PRO A 60 5.23 -10.75 -4.48
C PRO A 60 5.30 -10.58 -2.95
N TYR A 61 4.56 -11.39 -2.17
CA TYR A 61 4.43 -11.25 -0.72
C TYR A 61 5.27 -12.26 0.05
N ASN A 62 5.66 -11.89 1.26
CA ASN A 62 6.38 -12.76 2.17
C ASN A 62 5.45 -13.86 2.73
N PRO A 63 5.78 -15.16 2.56
CA PRO A 63 4.91 -16.25 3.03
C PRO A 63 5.01 -16.53 4.54
N GLY A 64 6.07 -16.05 5.21
CA GLY A 64 6.47 -16.52 6.54
C GLY A 64 6.07 -15.63 7.72
N TYR A 65 5.85 -14.34 7.51
CA TYR A 65 5.75 -13.35 8.59
C TYR A 65 4.38 -12.68 8.70
N VAL A 66 4.14 -12.06 9.86
CA VAL A 66 2.97 -11.22 10.21
C VAL A 66 1.62 -11.92 10.03
N LYS A 67 1.51 -13.16 10.53
CA LYS A 67 0.26 -13.93 10.58
C LYS A 67 0.23 -14.86 11.78
N GLY A 68 -0.88 -15.57 12.00
CA GLY A 68 -0.98 -16.55 13.08
C GLY A 68 0.11 -17.65 13.00
N ASN A 69 0.62 -18.09 14.16
CA ASN A 69 1.76 -19.01 14.24
C ASN A 69 1.57 -20.35 13.49
N ASN A 70 0.33 -20.87 13.48
CA ASN A 70 0.01 -22.21 12.98
C ASN A 70 -1.06 -22.21 11.90
N ILE A 71 -1.13 -21.14 11.10
CA ILE A 71 -2.08 -21.01 9.98
C ILE A 71 -1.33 -20.58 8.72
N SER A 72 -1.67 -21.14 7.57
CA SER A 72 -1.11 -20.77 6.27
C SER A 72 -1.75 -19.48 5.73
N TRP A 73 -1.14 -18.86 4.72
CA TRP A 73 -1.81 -17.76 4.01
C TRP A 73 -3.02 -18.28 3.23
N SER A 74 -2.98 -19.50 2.72
CA SER A 74 -4.13 -20.11 2.05
C SER A 74 -5.34 -20.35 2.96
N GLU A 75 -5.15 -20.46 4.27
CA GLU A 75 -6.23 -20.50 5.27
C GLU A 75 -6.77 -19.10 5.63
N ILE A 76 -5.93 -18.07 5.51
CA ILE A 76 -6.24 -16.67 5.88
C ILE A 76 -6.93 -15.93 4.74
N LEU A 77 -6.50 -16.18 3.51
CA LEU A 77 -6.89 -15.40 2.34
C LEU A 77 -8.13 -16.00 1.66
N GLN A 78 -8.90 -15.16 0.99
CA GLN A 78 -9.94 -15.59 0.06
C GLN A 78 -9.75 -14.90 -1.28
N LEU A 79 -10.24 -15.53 -2.35
CA LEU A 79 -10.40 -14.92 -3.67
C LEU A 79 -11.89 -14.59 -3.85
N PRO A 80 -12.36 -13.43 -3.35
CA PRO A 80 -13.79 -13.13 -3.33
C PRO A 80 -14.35 -12.90 -4.73
N LYS A 81 -15.51 -13.51 -4.98
CA LYS A 81 -16.30 -13.23 -6.18
C LYS A 81 -17.11 -11.95 -5.97
N THR A 82 -16.48 -10.81 -6.27
CA THR A 82 -17.13 -9.51 -6.20
C THR A 82 -17.94 -9.24 -7.48
N LYS A 83 -19.09 -8.55 -7.35
CA LYS A 83 -19.90 -8.15 -8.51
C LYS A 83 -19.29 -6.97 -9.29
N THR A 84 -18.42 -6.22 -8.63
CA THR A 84 -17.74 -5.04 -9.15
C THR A 84 -16.27 -5.19 -8.86
N HIS A 85 -15.42 -4.80 -9.81
CA HIS A 85 -13.97 -4.80 -9.64
C HIS A 85 -13.50 -3.45 -9.10
N SER A 86 -12.36 -3.45 -8.40
CA SER A 86 -11.71 -2.20 -8.05
C SER A 86 -11.22 -1.49 -9.32
N ARG A 87 -10.93 -0.18 -9.21
CA ARG A 87 -10.37 0.58 -10.32
C ARG A 87 -9.08 -0.06 -10.84
N PHE A 88 -8.20 -0.50 -9.94
CA PHE A 88 -6.90 -1.03 -10.32
C PHE A 88 -6.94 -2.46 -10.84
N ASP A 89 -7.94 -3.26 -10.40
CA ASP A 89 -8.13 -4.61 -10.89
C ASP A 89 -8.70 -4.65 -12.32
N THR A 90 -9.66 -3.76 -12.58
CA THR A 90 -10.36 -3.69 -13.88
C THR A 90 -9.37 -3.44 -15.03
N GLU A 91 -8.43 -2.52 -14.82
CA GLU A 91 -7.46 -2.19 -15.86
C GLU A 91 -6.45 -3.31 -16.12
N ALA A 92 -6.05 -4.01 -15.06
CA ALA A 92 -4.98 -5.00 -15.13
C ALA A 92 -5.49 -6.40 -15.51
N GLY A 93 -6.80 -6.62 -15.49
CA GLY A 93 -7.38 -7.96 -15.59
C GLY A 93 -7.04 -8.84 -14.38
N THR A 94 -6.87 -8.22 -13.20
CA THR A 94 -6.52 -8.90 -11.94
C THR A 94 -7.74 -9.10 -11.06
N ILE A 95 -7.60 -9.90 -10.01
CA ILE A 95 -8.68 -10.23 -9.10
C ILE A 95 -8.42 -9.64 -7.70
N PRO A 96 -9.48 -9.30 -6.95
CA PRO A 96 -9.33 -8.85 -5.57
C PRO A 96 -8.90 -10.00 -4.65
N LEU A 97 -8.35 -9.63 -3.50
CA LEU A 97 -7.94 -10.52 -2.43
C LEU A 97 -8.66 -10.11 -1.15
N GLU A 98 -9.23 -11.06 -0.42
CA GLU A 98 -9.73 -10.80 0.93
C GLU A 98 -8.71 -11.28 1.95
N VAL A 99 -8.36 -10.43 2.90
CA VAL A 99 -7.60 -10.83 4.10
C VAL A 99 -8.59 -11.03 5.23
N THR A 100 -8.55 -12.18 5.88
CA THR A 100 -9.41 -12.47 7.03
C THR A 100 -8.60 -12.60 8.32
N ILE A 101 -9.25 -12.31 9.44
CA ILE A 101 -8.72 -12.62 10.77
C ILE A 101 -9.73 -13.47 11.53
N SER A 102 -9.21 -14.29 12.43
CA SER A 102 -9.98 -15.15 13.33
C SER A 102 -9.30 -15.22 14.70
N ASP A 103 -9.88 -15.99 15.62
CA ASP A 103 -9.27 -16.25 16.94
C ASP A 103 -7.84 -16.82 16.84
N LYS A 104 -7.49 -17.46 15.71
CA LYS A 104 -6.16 -18.02 15.46
C LYS A 104 -5.13 -17.01 14.93
N SER A 105 -5.53 -15.79 14.61
CA SER A 105 -4.67 -14.75 14.01
C SER A 105 -3.73 -14.10 15.04
N ILE A 106 -3.09 -14.91 15.89
CA ILE A 106 -2.15 -14.46 16.93
C ILE A 106 -0.73 -14.65 16.41
N PHE A 107 -0.04 -13.53 16.17
CA PHE A 107 1.35 -13.53 15.74
C PHE A 107 2.27 -13.60 16.96
N MET A 108 3.18 -14.57 16.94
CA MET A 108 4.12 -14.83 18.03
C MET A 108 3.39 -14.93 19.38
N LYS A 109 3.73 -14.08 20.34
CA LYS A 109 3.13 -14.02 21.68
C LYS A 109 2.23 -12.80 21.89
N GLN A 110 1.85 -12.09 20.82
CA GLN A 110 1.06 -10.87 20.92
C GLN A 110 -0.44 -11.19 21.03
N LEU A 111 -0.85 -11.63 22.22
CA LEU A 111 -2.19 -12.14 22.50
C LEU A 111 -3.29 -11.06 22.39
N GLY A 112 -2.94 -9.78 22.56
CA GLY A 112 -3.87 -8.67 22.44
C GLY A 112 -4.31 -8.43 21.00
N PHE A 113 -3.47 -8.75 20.02
CA PHE A 113 -3.76 -8.49 18.61
C PHE A 113 -4.43 -9.68 17.91
N ARG A 114 -5.16 -9.36 16.83
CA ARG A 114 -5.46 -10.29 15.74
C ARG A 114 -4.91 -9.73 14.45
N ARG A 115 -3.93 -10.39 13.84
CA ARG A 115 -3.22 -9.85 12.69
C ARG A 115 -2.97 -10.84 11.55
N ALA A 116 -3.06 -10.30 10.36
CA ALA A 116 -2.63 -10.88 9.09
C ALA A 116 -2.20 -9.72 8.18
N GLY A 117 -0.90 -9.48 8.03
CA GLY A 117 -0.33 -8.43 7.19
C GLY A 117 0.52 -9.01 6.07
N LEU A 118 0.10 -8.83 4.82
CA LEU A 118 0.90 -9.20 3.66
C LEU A 118 2.06 -8.21 3.53
N GLN A 119 3.23 -8.64 3.97
CA GLN A 119 4.47 -7.89 3.83
C GLN A 119 5.02 -8.01 2.42
N PHE A 120 5.54 -6.92 1.87
CA PHE A 120 6.11 -6.90 0.52
C PHE A 120 7.48 -7.59 0.51
N ALA A 121 7.65 -8.67 -0.27
CA ALA A 121 8.83 -9.55 -0.15
C ALA A 121 10.16 -8.89 -0.54
N LYS A 122 10.13 -7.84 -1.36
CA LYS A 122 11.32 -7.10 -1.83
C LYS A 122 11.55 -5.77 -1.10
N ASP A 123 10.78 -5.53 -0.05
CA ASP A 123 10.87 -4.35 0.79
C ASP A 123 11.69 -4.71 2.03
N SER A 124 13.01 -4.61 1.91
CA SER A 124 13.93 -4.96 3.00
C SER A 124 13.74 -4.03 4.20
N ASN A 125 13.95 -4.55 5.41
CA ASN A 125 13.76 -3.75 6.61
C ASN A 125 14.68 -2.50 6.64
N GLU A 126 15.91 -2.67 6.17
CA GLU A 126 16.87 -1.59 5.98
C GLU A 126 17.23 -1.45 4.50
N ASP A 127 17.59 -0.22 4.12
CA ASP A 127 18.00 0.19 2.79
C ASP A 127 17.01 -0.04 1.66
N SER A 128 15.74 -0.29 1.99
CA SER A 128 14.73 -0.59 1.00
C SER A 128 14.55 0.53 -0.03
N PRO A 129 14.45 0.18 -1.33
CA PRO A 129 13.97 1.10 -2.35
C PRO A 129 12.60 1.72 -2.03
N GLY A 130 11.77 1.04 -1.25
CA GLY A 130 10.46 1.48 -0.77
C GLY A 130 10.52 2.68 0.17
N SER A 131 11.66 2.91 0.84
CA SER A 131 11.89 4.04 1.76
C SER A 131 12.74 5.17 1.18
N LYS A 132 12.89 5.24 -0.15
CA LYS A 132 13.75 6.21 -0.85
C LYS A 132 12.98 7.02 -1.91
N GLY A 133 13.36 8.28 -2.13
CA GLY A 133 12.78 9.13 -3.17
C GLY A 133 11.30 9.45 -2.96
N VAL A 134 10.50 9.42 -4.04
CA VAL A 134 9.04 9.56 -3.97
C VAL A 134 8.38 8.22 -4.27
N LYS A 135 7.48 7.78 -3.39
CA LYS A 135 6.72 6.54 -3.53
C LYS A 135 5.25 6.81 -3.36
N THR A 136 4.42 6.24 -4.23
CA THR A 136 2.97 6.35 -4.10
C THR A 136 2.34 4.99 -3.99
N LEU A 137 1.86 4.61 -2.81
CA LEU A 137 1.18 3.33 -2.63
C LEU A 137 -0.28 3.43 -3.09
N HIS A 138 -0.73 2.55 -3.97
CA HIS A 138 -2.11 2.51 -4.46
C HIS A 138 -2.84 1.31 -3.85
N PHE A 139 -4.08 1.50 -3.42
CA PHE A 139 -4.88 0.37 -2.93
C PHE A 139 -6.36 0.72 -3.00
N SER A 140 -7.18 -0.30 -3.15
CA SER A 140 -8.62 -0.17 -3.03
C SER A 140 -9.10 -1.07 -1.92
N ILE A 141 -10.12 -0.60 -1.20
CA ILE A 141 -10.76 -1.33 -0.12
C ILE A 141 -12.25 -1.41 -0.38
N MET A 142 -12.83 -2.57 -0.07
CA MET A 142 -14.27 -2.76 0.03
C MET A 142 -14.57 -3.62 1.27
N GLN A 143 -15.60 -3.25 2.02
CA GLN A 143 -16.09 -4.05 3.15
C GLN A 143 -16.68 -5.38 2.67
N ASP A 144 -16.50 -6.45 3.45
CA ASP A 144 -17.23 -7.70 3.27
C ASP A 144 -18.43 -7.75 4.23
N ASP A 145 -19.65 -7.73 3.69
CA ASP A 145 -20.90 -7.85 4.46
C ASP A 145 -21.01 -9.21 5.17
N LYS A 146 -20.28 -10.24 4.73
CA LYS A 146 -20.27 -11.57 5.37
C LYS A 146 -19.27 -11.68 6.52
N ARG A 147 -18.31 -10.76 6.59
CA ARG A 147 -17.25 -10.72 7.60
C ARG A 147 -16.98 -9.27 8.02
N PRO A 148 -18.01 -8.56 8.53
CA PRO A 148 -17.88 -7.15 8.84
C PRO A 148 -16.82 -6.94 9.93
N LEU A 149 -16.05 -5.85 9.83
CA LEU A 149 -15.17 -5.43 10.91
C LEU A 149 -16.00 -5.00 12.12
N ASN A 150 -15.57 -5.34 13.34
CA ASN A 150 -16.15 -4.73 14.55
C ASN A 150 -15.51 -3.37 14.84
N LEU A 151 -16.13 -2.31 14.34
CA LEU A 151 -15.59 -0.96 14.42
C LEU A 151 -15.53 -0.34 15.83
N SER A 152 -15.96 -1.04 16.89
CA SER A 152 -15.61 -0.64 18.27
C SER A 152 -14.13 -0.87 18.60
N HIS A 153 -13.41 -1.62 17.77
CA HIS A 153 -11.96 -1.80 17.84
C HIS A 153 -11.22 -0.88 16.86
N GLU A 154 -9.94 -0.64 17.14
CA GLU A 154 -9.02 0.02 16.20
C GLU A 154 -8.38 -1.02 15.27
N TYR A 155 -8.25 -0.68 13.99
CA TYR A 155 -7.61 -1.52 12.99
C TYR A 155 -6.51 -0.77 12.24
N LEU A 156 -5.38 -1.43 11.98
CA LEU A 156 -4.45 -1.03 10.92
C LEU A 156 -4.75 -1.88 9.68
N ASN A 157 -4.89 -1.21 8.53
CA ASN A 157 -5.32 -1.80 7.28
C ASN A 157 -4.21 -1.73 6.22
N VAL A 158 -3.45 -0.63 6.22
CA VAL A 158 -2.24 -0.43 5.42
C VAL A 158 -1.25 0.35 6.27
N TRP A 159 -0.02 -0.13 6.43
CA TRP A 159 0.96 0.56 7.26
C TRP A 159 2.37 0.36 6.72
N HIS A 160 3.27 1.26 7.15
CA HIS A 160 4.70 1.10 6.95
C HIS A 160 5.36 1.03 8.31
N GLU A 161 5.70 -0.18 8.73
CA GLU A 161 6.41 -0.44 9.98
C GLU A 161 7.82 0.16 9.88
N LYS A 162 8.34 0.73 10.98
CA LYS A 162 9.71 1.21 11.04
C LYS A 162 10.69 0.05 11.17
N ALA A 163 11.92 0.23 10.69
CA ALA A 163 12.95 -0.82 10.73
C ALA A 163 13.30 -1.31 12.14
N ASP A 164 13.17 -0.42 13.13
CA ASP A 164 13.43 -0.70 14.53
C ASP A 164 12.24 -1.34 15.28
N TYR A 165 11.12 -1.57 14.59
CA TYR A 165 9.86 -2.10 15.14
C TYR A 165 9.25 -1.24 16.27
N SER A 166 9.68 0.01 16.42
CA SER A 166 9.19 0.94 17.46
C SER A 166 7.83 1.56 17.12
N GLY A 167 7.36 1.40 15.89
CA GLY A 167 6.13 2.02 15.41
C GLY A 167 6.03 2.01 13.89
N ASN A 168 5.29 2.96 13.35
CA ASN A 168 5.01 3.07 11.91
C ASN A 168 5.34 4.47 11.40
N GLN A 169 5.79 4.62 10.16
CA GLN A 169 5.97 5.93 9.54
C GLN A 169 4.63 6.59 9.20
N PHE A 170 3.67 5.79 8.74
CA PHE A 170 2.27 6.15 8.57
C PHE A 170 1.39 4.93 8.79
N GLN A 171 0.12 5.18 9.07
CA GLN A 171 -0.87 4.14 9.32
C GLN A 171 -2.19 4.55 8.66
N PHE A 172 -2.72 3.67 7.83
CA PHE A 172 -4.07 3.75 7.32
C PHE A 172 -4.95 2.83 8.15
N GLN A 173 -5.87 3.43 8.90
CA GLN A 173 -6.62 2.77 9.96
C GLN A 173 -8.13 2.88 9.77
N SER A 174 -8.85 2.13 10.60
CA SER A 174 -10.30 2.18 10.72
C SER A 174 -10.77 1.87 12.13
N GLY A 175 -12.07 2.09 12.38
CA GLY A 175 -12.71 1.82 13.66
C GLY A 175 -12.45 2.91 14.70
N GLN A 176 -12.74 2.58 15.96
CA GLN A 176 -12.58 3.48 17.10
C GLN A 176 -11.11 3.50 17.52
N LEU A 177 -10.44 4.63 17.27
CA LEU A 177 -9.05 4.84 17.69
C LEU A 177 -8.94 4.84 19.21
N ILE A 178 -7.97 4.10 19.75
CA ILE A 178 -7.70 4.05 21.18
C ILE A 178 -7.17 5.41 21.63
N GLY A 179 -7.74 5.93 22.72
CA GLY A 179 -7.33 7.21 23.32
C GLY A 179 -7.68 8.45 22.47
N GLN A 180 -8.44 8.30 21.38
CA GLN A 180 -8.87 9.44 20.55
C GLN A 180 -10.38 9.46 20.37
N ASN A 181 -10.96 10.66 20.36
CA ASN A 181 -12.34 10.87 19.95
C ASN A 181 -12.41 10.89 18.42
N GLY A 182 -13.44 10.29 17.83
CA GLY A 182 -13.61 10.27 16.38
C GLY A 182 -14.78 9.40 15.94
N THR A 183 -15.05 9.38 14.64
CA THR A 183 -16.09 8.54 14.05
C THR A 183 -15.51 7.16 13.73
N ALA A 184 -16.09 6.10 14.28
CA ALA A 184 -15.61 4.73 14.04
C ALA A 184 -15.70 4.32 12.55
N GLU A 185 -16.79 4.70 11.88
CA GLU A 185 -17.11 4.37 10.48
C GLU A 185 -16.37 5.23 9.44
N THR A 186 -15.08 5.52 9.69
CA THR A 186 -14.21 6.25 8.74
C THR A 186 -12.92 5.49 8.50
N TRP A 187 -12.41 5.62 7.27
CA TRP A 187 -11.03 5.33 6.92
C TRP A 187 -10.15 6.52 7.29
N LYS A 188 -9.02 6.29 7.94
CA LYS A 188 -8.19 7.32 8.56
C LYS A 188 -6.74 7.16 8.13
N LEU A 189 -6.09 8.26 7.76
CA LEU A 189 -4.65 8.33 7.56
C LEU A 189 -4.00 9.04 8.75
N LEU A 190 -3.06 8.38 9.41
CA LEU A 190 -2.31 8.89 10.54
C LEU A 190 -0.81 8.89 10.23
N ASP A 191 -0.07 9.81 10.86
CA ASP A 191 1.39 9.81 10.85
C ASP A 191 1.98 8.89 11.95
N GLN A 192 3.30 8.97 12.14
CA GLN A 192 4.02 8.19 13.14
C GLN A 192 3.65 8.53 14.59
N ASP A 193 3.18 9.75 14.85
CA ASP A 193 2.81 10.23 16.17
C ASP A 193 1.31 10.00 16.45
N PHE A 194 0.66 9.14 15.65
CA PHE A 194 -0.78 8.86 15.69
C PHE A 194 -1.65 10.10 15.49
N LYS A 195 -1.14 11.15 14.82
CA LYS A 195 -1.94 12.33 14.50
C LYS A 195 -2.72 12.10 13.22
N LEU A 196 -4.02 12.32 13.29
CA LEU A 196 -4.92 12.27 12.13
C LEU A 196 -4.54 13.32 11.08
N LEU A 197 -4.31 12.87 9.85
CA LEU A 197 -3.97 13.71 8.69
C LEU A 197 -5.16 13.92 7.76
N TRP A 198 -5.95 12.87 7.59
CA TRP A 198 -7.09 12.85 6.68
C TRP A 198 -8.01 11.68 7.02
N GLU A 199 -9.31 11.85 6.79
CA GLU A 199 -10.27 10.75 6.86
C GLU A 199 -11.39 10.89 5.84
N THR A 200 -12.08 9.78 5.58
CA THR A 200 -13.30 9.73 4.78
C THR A 200 -14.25 8.68 5.34
N PRO A 201 -15.59 8.87 5.23
CA PRO A 201 -16.54 7.83 5.59
C PRO A 201 -16.30 6.51 4.85
N MET A 202 -16.63 5.42 5.51
CA MET A 202 -16.72 4.12 4.88
C MET A 202 -18.02 3.98 4.09
N LEU A 203 -17.93 3.36 2.92
CA LEU A 203 -19.07 3.16 2.02
C LEU A 203 -19.34 1.68 1.87
N LYS A 204 -20.59 1.29 2.14
CA LYS A 204 -21.04 -0.09 1.96
C LYS A 204 -21.11 -0.44 0.48
N LYS A 205 -20.64 -1.63 0.12
CA LYS A 205 -20.75 -2.22 -1.24
C LYS A 205 -20.15 -1.37 -2.36
N VAL A 206 -19.22 -0.46 -2.04
CA VAL A 206 -18.56 0.41 -3.00
C VAL A 206 -17.06 0.33 -2.77
N TRP A 207 -16.31 0.08 -3.84
CA TRP A 207 -14.86 0.22 -3.82
C TRP A 207 -14.46 1.66 -3.52
N GLN A 208 -13.61 1.83 -2.52
CA GLN A 208 -12.94 3.08 -2.21
C GLN A 208 -11.48 2.93 -2.60
N ASN A 209 -11.02 3.75 -3.55
CA ASN A 209 -9.65 3.70 -4.03
C ASN A 209 -8.86 4.83 -3.40
N PHE A 210 -7.65 4.50 -2.98
CA PHE A 210 -6.73 5.37 -2.28
C PHE A 210 -5.38 5.37 -2.98
N ALA A 211 -4.68 6.48 -2.84
CA ALA A 211 -3.24 6.47 -2.97
C ALA A 211 -2.59 7.32 -1.88
N ILE A 212 -1.42 6.91 -1.41
CA ILE A 212 -0.63 7.64 -0.41
C ILE A 212 0.73 7.90 -1.01
N THR A 213 1.04 9.17 -1.30
CA THR A 213 2.37 9.58 -1.74
C THR A 213 3.23 9.94 -0.54
N LEU A 214 4.35 9.24 -0.38
CA LEU A 214 5.42 9.50 0.56
C LEU A 214 6.60 10.10 -0.21
N ASN A 215 6.97 11.32 0.14
CA ASN A 215 8.15 11.97 -0.39
C ASN A 215 9.22 11.97 0.70
N TYR A 216 10.13 11.01 0.63
CA TYR A 216 11.24 10.85 1.59
C TYR A 216 12.28 11.96 1.47
N GLU A 217 12.40 12.59 0.29
CA GLU A 217 13.32 13.71 0.07
C GLU A 217 12.83 15.00 0.73
N LYS A 218 11.52 15.21 0.75
CA LYS A 218 10.88 16.42 1.31
C LYS A 218 10.19 16.19 2.66
N ASN A 219 10.18 14.96 3.16
CA ASN A 219 9.43 14.56 4.34
C ASN A 219 7.97 15.03 4.26
N THR A 220 7.25 14.60 3.22
CA THR A 220 5.82 14.92 3.07
C THR A 220 4.98 13.70 2.74
N ILE A 221 3.76 13.67 3.25
CA ILE A 221 2.73 12.68 2.96
C ILE A 221 1.52 13.34 2.28
N GLN A 222 0.93 12.68 1.28
CA GLN A 222 -0.26 13.18 0.59
C GLN A 222 -1.26 12.05 0.32
N ALA A 223 -2.53 12.30 0.61
CA ALA A 223 -3.61 11.35 0.35
C ALA A 223 -4.36 11.68 -0.94
N TYR A 224 -4.76 10.62 -1.65
CA TYR A 224 -5.61 10.66 -2.82
C TYR A 224 -6.79 9.70 -2.62
N TYR A 225 -7.95 10.06 -3.16
CA TYR A 225 -9.17 9.29 -2.95
C TYR A 225 -10.11 9.33 -4.14
N SER A 226 -10.84 8.24 -4.34
CA SER A 226 -11.97 8.14 -5.27
C SER A 226 -12.95 7.02 -4.88
N LYS A 227 -14.11 7.02 -5.53
CA LYS A 227 -15.19 6.05 -5.31
C LYS A 227 -15.49 5.27 -6.59
N GLY A 228 -15.73 3.97 -6.47
CA GLY A 228 -16.02 3.07 -7.58
C GLY A 228 -14.89 3.09 -8.60
N CYS A 229 -15.21 3.31 -9.88
CA CYS A 229 -14.21 3.37 -10.95
C CYS A 229 -13.69 4.79 -11.25
N LYS A 230 -14.07 5.81 -10.47
CA LYS A 230 -13.67 7.20 -10.75
C LYS A 230 -12.14 7.39 -10.61
N PRO A 231 -11.53 8.32 -11.37
CA PRO A 231 -10.12 8.70 -11.18
C PRO A 231 -9.84 9.19 -9.76
N LEU A 232 -8.61 8.96 -9.30
CA LEU A 232 -8.12 9.48 -8.03
C LEU A 232 -8.07 11.00 -8.08
N LYS A 233 -8.40 11.65 -6.95
CA LYS A 233 -8.18 13.08 -6.78
C LYS A 233 -7.37 13.30 -5.52
N ALA A 234 -6.51 14.32 -5.52
CA ALA A 234 -5.83 14.76 -4.33
C ALA A 234 -6.88 15.09 -3.26
N ALA A 235 -6.85 14.35 -2.15
CA ALA A 235 -7.72 14.55 -1.01
C ALA A 235 -7.09 15.51 0.00
N THR A 236 -5.75 15.60 -0.01
CA THR A 236 -4.97 16.59 0.73
C THR A 236 -3.96 17.29 -0.18
N GLN A 237 -3.45 18.43 0.27
CA GLN A 237 -2.14 18.91 -0.17
C GLN A 237 -1.02 18.03 0.43
N PRO A 238 0.23 18.10 -0.05
CA PRO A 238 1.36 17.51 0.67
C PRO A 238 1.48 18.07 2.08
N ILE A 239 1.55 17.19 3.08
CA ILE A 239 1.62 17.53 4.50
C ILE A 239 3.02 17.16 5.00
N ALA A 240 3.76 18.12 5.56
CA ALA A 240 5.09 17.87 6.11
C ALA A 240 5.02 16.90 7.31
N ARG A 241 5.71 15.76 7.22
CA ARG A 241 5.78 14.71 8.26
C ARG A 241 7.10 13.99 8.22
N ASN A 242 7.60 13.61 9.39
CA ASN A 242 8.80 12.81 9.47
C ASN A 242 8.52 11.40 8.87
N LEU A 243 9.31 11.01 7.88
CA LEU A 243 9.24 9.71 7.20
C LEU A 243 10.55 8.91 7.38
N THR A 244 11.35 9.25 8.40
CA THR A 244 12.58 8.52 8.72
C THR A 244 12.29 7.20 9.42
N GLY A 245 13.31 6.34 9.51
CA GLY A 245 13.24 5.06 10.23
C GLY A 245 13.15 3.83 9.33
N GLN A 246 13.06 4.00 8.00
CA GLN A 246 12.98 2.91 7.02
C GLN A 246 11.93 1.86 7.41
N GLY A 247 12.07 0.61 6.99
CA GLY A 247 11.18 -0.49 7.35
C GLY A 247 10.34 -1.00 6.17
N GLN A 248 9.15 -1.52 6.46
CA GLN A 248 8.44 -2.39 5.54
C GLN A 248 6.94 -2.07 5.43
N PHE A 249 6.45 -2.02 4.20
CA PHE A 249 5.05 -1.92 3.84
C PHE A 249 4.30 -3.23 4.09
N GLN A 250 3.09 -3.08 4.63
CA GLN A 250 2.17 -4.16 4.88
C GLN A 250 0.75 -3.74 4.52
N ILE A 251 0.00 -4.67 3.95
CA ILE A 251 -1.43 -4.54 3.66
C ILE A 251 -2.17 -5.73 4.26
N GLY A 252 -3.26 -5.50 4.97
CA GLY A 252 -3.97 -6.57 5.63
C GLY A 252 -4.80 -6.07 6.80
N ILE A 253 -4.87 -6.81 7.89
CA ILE A 253 -5.66 -6.42 9.05
C ILE A 253 -4.82 -6.67 10.30
N LEU A 254 -4.70 -5.65 11.14
CA LEU A 254 -4.28 -5.78 12.53
C LEU A 254 -5.37 -5.14 13.39
N LYS A 255 -6.14 -5.96 14.08
CA LYS A 255 -7.14 -5.55 15.05
C LYS A 255 -6.49 -5.39 16.42
N LYS A 256 -6.65 -4.22 17.04
CA LYS A 256 -6.25 -3.95 18.42
C LYS A 256 -7.33 -4.41 19.41
N PRO A 257 -6.96 -4.81 20.63
CA PRO A 257 -7.93 -5.11 21.69
C PRO A 257 -8.53 -3.82 22.24
N THR A 258 -9.56 -3.94 23.07
CA THR A 258 -10.11 -2.83 23.86
C THR A 258 -9.92 -3.05 25.36
N GLY A 259 -10.03 -2.00 26.17
CA GLY A 259 -10.01 -2.10 27.63
C GLY A 259 -8.64 -2.42 28.25
N THR A 260 -7.55 -2.05 27.58
CA THR A 260 -6.18 -2.19 28.10
C THR A 260 -5.25 -1.11 27.55
N ASP A 261 -4.19 -0.81 28.29
CA ASP A 261 -3.05 0.01 27.83
C ASP A 261 -1.92 -0.86 27.25
N ASP A 262 -1.87 -2.16 27.58
CA ASP A 262 -0.97 -3.14 26.97
C ASP A 262 -1.67 -3.86 25.82
N VAL A 263 -1.83 -3.12 24.73
CA VAL A 263 -2.55 -3.55 23.52
C VAL A 263 -1.90 -4.74 22.82
N ALA A 264 -0.59 -4.97 23.03
CA ALA A 264 0.12 -6.07 22.39
C ALA A 264 -0.17 -7.41 23.07
N ASN A 265 -0.31 -7.42 24.40
CA ASN A 265 -0.35 -8.66 25.16
C ASN A 265 -1.70 -8.96 25.82
N SER A 266 -2.59 -7.98 25.96
CA SER A 266 -3.81 -8.13 26.78
C SER A 266 -5.03 -7.44 26.19
N GLY A 267 -6.12 -7.37 26.95
CA GLY A 267 -7.35 -6.68 26.57
C GLY A 267 -8.42 -7.58 25.95
N PHE A 268 -9.58 -6.97 25.70
CA PHE A 268 -10.76 -7.67 25.19
C PHE A 268 -10.67 -7.89 23.68
N GLN A 269 -11.05 -9.09 23.26
CA GLN A 269 -11.35 -9.50 21.89
C GLN A 269 -12.62 -10.35 21.97
N GLU A 270 -13.53 -10.19 21.02
CA GLU A 270 -14.68 -11.09 20.91
C GLU A 270 -14.22 -12.53 20.60
N SER A 271 -15.05 -13.49 21.00
CA SER A 271 -14.87 -14.89 20.62
C SER A 271 -15.51 -15.20 19.28
N ASN A 272 -15.03 -16.27 18.61
CA ASN A 272 -15.50 -16.71 17.30
C ASN A 272 -15.33 -15.65 16.22
N LEU A 273 -14.20 -14.94 16.26
CA LEU A 273 -13.91 -13.86 15.34
C LEU A 273 -13.87 -14.38 13.90
N ASN A 274 -14.59 -13.69 13.01
CA ASN A 274 -14.61 -13.94 11.58
C ASN A 274 -14.81 -12.60 10.85
N GLU A 275 -13.72 -11.86 10.72
CA GLU A 275 -13.71 -10.53 10.13
C GLU A 275 -12.82 -10.52 8.90
N GLY A 276 -13.15 -9.71 7.91
CA GLY A 276 -12.49 -9.69 6.63
C GLY A 276 -12.54 -8.34 5.96
N LEU A 277 -11.55 -8.08 5.12
CA LEU A 277 -11.50 -6.87 4.31
C LEU A 277 -10.99 -7.20 2.91
N ILE A 278 -11.72 -6.71 1.91
CA ILE A 278 -11.44 -7.00 0.51
C ILE A 278 -10.55 -5.89 -0.05
N TYR A 279 -9.42 -6.30 -0.60
CA TYR A 279 -8.40 -5.46 -1.19
C TYR A 279 -8.35 -5.62 -2.71
N GLY A 280 -8.31 -4.48 -3.41
CA GLY A 280 -7.92 -4.38 -4.81
C GLY A 280 -6.56 -3.71 -4.83
N VAL A 281 -5.50 -4.51 -4.78
CA VAL A 281 -4.14 -4.03 -4.51
C VAL A 281 -3.50 -3.52 -5.80
N PHE A 282 -2.80 -2.39 -5.76
CA PHE A 282 -1.94 -1.98 -6.88
C PHE A 282 -0.66 -1.25 -6.44
N SER A 283 0.25 -1.18 -7.39
CA SER A 283 1.66 -0.88 -7.26
C SER A 283 2.07 0.42 -6.58
N THR A 284 3.36 0.50 -6.26
CA THR A 284 4.08 1.75 -6.03
C THR A 284 4.72 2.28 -7.32
N PRO A 285 4.12 3.24 -8.04
CA PRO A 285 4.85 4.01 -9.05
C PRO A 285 5.88 4.93 -8.40
N TYR A 286 7.04 5.06 -9.06
CA TYR A 286 7.98 6.16 -8.82
C TYR A 286 7.47 7.43 -9.50
N ALA A 287 6.93 8.38 -8.75
CA ALA A 287 6.42 9.62 -9.33
C ALA A 287 7.56 10.65 -9.50
N LYS A 288 7.98 10.91 -10.75
CA LYS A 288 8.39 12.28 -11.12
C LYS A 288 7.13 13.00 -11.60
N HIS A 289 6.55 13.80 -10.72
CA HIS A 289 5.52 14.80 -11.02
C HIS A 289 4.42 14.41 -12.04
N SER A 290 3.33 13.73 -11.63
CA SER A 290 1.97 14.07 -12.08
C SER A 290 0.91 13.14 -11.48
N LEU A 291 -0.27 13.73 -11.24
CA LEU A 291 -1.51 13.01 -10.96
C LEU A 291 -2.03 12.30 -12.22
N ASP A 292 -2.57 11.10 -11.99
CA ASP A 292 -3.30 10.22 -12.89
C ASP A 292 -2.53 9.73 -14.12
N PHE A 293 -1.96 8.52 -14.04
CA PHE A 293 -1.79 7.67 -15.23
C PHE A 293 -1.82 6.17 -14.91
N PHE A 294 -2.38 5.48 -15.87
CA PHE A 294 -2.67 4.07 -15.92
C PHE A 294 -1.82 3.49 -17.06
N VAL A 295 -1.13 2.37 -16.82
CA VAL A 295 -0.29 1.69 -17.81
C VAL A 295 -0.95 0.36 -18.14
N THR A 296 -1.64 0.32 -19.26
CA THR A 296 -1.96 -0.93 -19.96
C THR A 296 -0.81 -1.24 -20.92
N VAL A 297 -0.03 -2.29 -20.68
CA VAL A 297 0.81 -2.88 -21.73
C VAL A 297 -0.02 -3.97 -22.40
N ASN A 298 -0.63 -3.63 -23.54
CA ASN A 298 -1.28 -4.60 -24.39
C ASN A 298 -0.21 -5.41 -25.12
N GLN A 299 -0.09 -6.70 -24.80
CA GLN A 299 0.85 -7.63 -25.40
C GLN A 299 0.41 -7.90 -26.85
N THR A 300 0.89 -7.09 -27.80
CA THR A 300 0.69 -7.39 -29.22
C THR A 300 1.83 -8.28 -29.69
N ARG A 301 1.48 -9.54 -29.99
CA ARG A 301 2.32 -10.48 -30.74
C ARG A 301 2.88 -9.79 -31.98
N PHE A 302 4.20 -9.68 -32.09
CA PHE A 302 4.84 -9.59 -33.41
C PHE A 302 4.97 -11.01 -33.94
N VAL A 303 4.04 -11.37 -34.84
CA VAL A 303 4.28 -12.37 -35.86
C VAL A 303 5.23 -11.72 -36.87
N HIS A 304 6.45 -12.20 -36.97
CA HIS A 304 7.32 -11.88 -38.10
C HIS A 304 7.05 -12.90 -39.20
N MET A 305 6.36 -12.47 -40.26
CA MET A 305 6.45 -13.05 -41.60
C MET A 305 7.02 -11.98 -42.52
N SER A 306 8.20 -12.23 -43.08
CA SER A 306 8.41 -12.37 -44.53
C SER A 306 9.91 -12.24 -44.88
N ASP A 307 10.49 -13.37 -45.21
CA ASP A 307 11.16 -13.71 -46.48
C ASP A 307 12.46 -13.03 -46.94
N ASP A 308 13.41 -13.94 -47.19
CA ASP A 308 14.33 -14.06 -48.31
C ASP A 308 15.59 -13.18 -48.41
N ALA A 309 16.75 -13.82 -48.19
CA ALA A 309 17.72 -14.07 -49.27
C ALA A 309 18.72 -15.19 -48.93
N LYS A 310 18.90 -16.07 -49.90
CA LYS A 310 19.71 -17.30 -49.94
C LYS A 310 21.24 -17.07 -49.86
N LEU A 311 21.93 -18.20 -49.57
CA LEU A 311 23.29 -18.65 -49.94
C LEU A 311 24.09 -18.97 -48.67
N GLY A 312 24.62 -20.16 -48.40
CA GLY A 312 24.74 -21.42 -49.11
C GLY A 312 25.84 -22.24 -48.42
N GLN A 313 25.67 -23.57 -48.33
CA GLN A 313 26.72 -24.61 -48.12
C GLN A 313 27.60 -24.50 -46.84
N GLY A 314 27.85 -25.53 -46.04
CA GLY A 314 27.68 -26.98 -46.18
C GLY A 314 28.37 -27.69 -45.00
N LYS A 315 28.13 -29.01 -44.95
CA LYS A 315 28.91 -30.06 -44.26
C LYS A 315 28.93 -30.12 -42.72
N SER A 316 28.16 -31.09 -42.23
CA SER A 316 28.49 -31.92 -41.05
C SER A 316 29.74 -32.78 -41.36
N PRO A 317 30.51 -33.21 -40.33
CA PRO A 317 30.29 -34.58 -39.82
C PRO A 317 30.38 -34.74 -38.29
N GLN A 318 29.57 -35.71 -37.83
CA GLN A 318 29.68 -36.62 -36.67
C GLN A 318 31.01 -36.64 -35.88
N ASN A 319 30.95 -36.75 -34.54
CA ASN A 319 30.94 -38.04 -33.81
C ASN A 319 31.10 -37.89 -32.27
N ASN A 320 30.52 -38.88 -31.57
CA ASN A 320 30.92 -39.47 -30.27
C ASN A 320 30.90 -38.59 -29.00
N SER A 321 30.21 -38.89 -27.90
CA SER A 321 29.87 -40.12 -27.13
C SER A 321 30.45 -39.94 -25.71
N ASN A 322 29.76 -40.46 -24.70
CA ASN A 322 30.16 -40.64 -23.28
C ASN A 322 29.88 -39.45 -22.34
N ASN A 323 29.51 -39.60 -21.08
CA ASN A 323 28.83 -40.63 -20.27
C ASN A 323 28.71 -40.02 -18.84
N ILE A 324 27.78 -40.53 -18.03
CA ILE A 324 27.81 -40.59 -16.54
C ILE A 324 27.35 -39.37 -15.71
N ALA A 325 26.13 -39.54 -15.18
CA ALA A 325 25.69 -39.56 -13.78
C ALA A 325 25.93 -38.39 -12.79
N GLU A 326 24.81 -38.10 -12.09
CA GLU A 326 24.66 -37.81 -10.65
C GLU A 326 25.54 -36.74 -10.00
N ASN A 327 24.91 -35.67 -9.51
CA ASN A 327 24.88 -35.40 -8.06
C ASN A 327 23.83 -34.35 -7.70
N ALA A 328 22.92 -34.77 -6.83
CA ALA A 328 22.04 -33.89 -6.05
C ALA A 328 22.83 -33.29 -4.89
N VAL A 329 22.73 -31.99 -4.66
CA VAL A 329 23.21 -31.34 -3.43
C VAL A 329 22.15 -30.39 -2.89
N LYS A 330 21.52 -30.90 -1.82
CA LYS A 330 21.12 -30.28 -0.55
C LYS A 330 20.81 -28.78 -0.53
N ALA A 331 19.56 -28.50 -0.13
CA ALA A 331 19.12 -27.23 0.44
C ALA A 331 19.74 -27.03 1.83
N ASP A 332 20.43 -25.91 2.01
CA ASP A 332 20.89 -25.43 3.31
C ASP A 332 19.82 -24.58 4.00
N ASN A 333 19.59 -24.92 5.25
CA ASN A 333 18.82 -24.20 6.26
C ASN A 333 19.74 -23.12 6.88
N PRO A 334 19.28 -21.88 7.17
CA PRO A 334 19.88 -21.07 8.22
C PRO A 334 18.90 -20.97 9.40
N LEU A 335 19.20 -21.64 10.52
CA LEU A 335 19.92 -21.09 11.68
C LEU A 335 19.09 -20.05 12.45
N GLU A 336 18.38 -20.56 13.46
CA GLU A 336 17.98 -19.81 14.65
C GLU A 336 19.21 -19.18 15.30
N THR A 337 19.20 -17.85 15.49
CA THR A 337 20.11 -17.18 16.42
C THR A 337 19.31 -16.72 17.64
N LYS A 338 19.87 -16.99 18.81
CA LYS A 338 19.27 -16.84 20.15
C LYS A 338 19.15 -15.39 20.65
N ASP A 339 19.27 -14.39 19.78
CA ASP A 339 19.35 -12.98 20.19
C ASP A 339 18.00 -12.23 20.25
N ASP A 340 16.90 -12.83 19.75
CA ASP A 340 15.59 -12.16 19.72
C ASP A 340 14.79 -12.28 21.04
N ALA A 341 15.21 -13.13 21.97
CA ALA A 341 14.46 -13.37 23.22
C ALA A 341 14.65 -12.24 24.25
N ASN A 342 15.71 -11.45 24.17
CA ASN A 342 16.05 -10.42 25.18
C ASN A 342 15.58 -9.01 24.80
N ARG A 343 14.90 -8.83 23.66
CA ARG A 343 14.47 -7.50 23.19
C ARG A 343 12.99 -7.19 23.47
N VAL A 344 12.30 -8.11 24.13
CA VAL A 344 10.87 -8.01 24.48
C VAL A 344 10.63 -7.14 25.73
N GLU A 345 11.65 -6.88 26.55
CA GLU A 345 11.49 -6.10 27.78
C GLU A 345 11.49 -4.57 27.58
N ASP A 346 12.01 -4.06 26.45
CA ASP A 346 12.11 -2.61 26.22
C ASP A 346 10.84 -1.97 25.63
N LEU A 347 9.94 -2.77 25.05
CA LEU A 347 8.68 -2.27 24.45
C LEU A 347 7.61 -1.91 25.50
N ALA A 348 7.76 -2.34 26.75
CA ALA A 348 6.79 -2.07 27.82
C ALA A 348 7.03 -0.73 28.55
N LYS A 349 8.18 -0.07 28.36
CA LYS A 349 8.57 1.12 29.16
C LYS A 349 8.23 2.47 28.55
N ILE A 350 7.89 2.56 27.26
CA ILE A 350 7.74 3.87 26.61
C ILE A 350 6.36 4.51 26.88
N ASN A 351 5.37 3.74 27.35
CA ASN A 351 4.04 4.28 27.71
C ASN A 351 3.92 4.82 29.16
N SER A 352 4.93 4.68 30.03
CA SER A 352 4.83 5.15 31.42
C SER A 352 5.30 6.59 31.65
N ASP A 353 6.04 7.19 30.72
CA ASP A 353 6.81 8.40 31.02
C ASP A 353 6.16 9.70 30.50
N ALA A 354 4.92 9.63 30.00
CA ALA A 354 4.19 10.80 29.48
C ALA A 354 3.16 11.42 30.46
N VAL A 355 3.04 10.93 31.70
CA VAL A 355 2.09 11.49 32.68
C VAL A 355 2.72 11.57 34.07
N THR A 356 3.57 12.57 34.33
CA THR A 356 3.72 13.15 35.68
C THR A 356 4.36 14.54 35.60
N GLU A 357 3.55 15.60 35.53
CA GLU A 357 3.79 16.86 36.26
C GLU A 357 2.59 17.79 36.08
N ASN A 358 1.71 17.82 37.09
CA ASN A 358 1.21 19.09 37.62
C ASN A 358 0.50 18.83 38.96
N ASP A 359 1.22 19.20 40.02
CA ASP A 359 0.79 19.27 41.40
C ASP A 359 -0.50 20.07 41.58
N SER A 360 -1.46 19.50 42.31
CA SER A 360 -2.46 20.29 43.04
C SER A 360 -2.54 19.81 44.49
N LYS A 361 -2.05 20.68 45.39
CA LYS A 361 -2.12 20.53 46.86
C LYS A 361 -3.57 20.39 47.34
N PRO A 362 -3.84 19.58 48.38
CA PRO A 362 -5.17 19.47 48.97
C PRO A 362 -5.44 20.63 49.93
N ILE A 363 -6.57 21.31 49.74
CA ILE A 363 -7.14 22.23 50.73
C ILE A 363 -8.02 21.44 51.68
N ASN A 364 -7.58 21.40 52.93
CA ASN A 364 -8.30 20.90 54.09
C ASN A 364 -9.44 21.87 54.45
N ARG A 365 -10.66 21.39 54.69
CA ARG A 365 -11.65 22.11 55.53
C ARG A 365 -12.37 21.13 56.46
N PRO A 366 -12.51 21.45 57.75
CA PRO A 366 -13.23 20.62 58.70
C PRO A 366 -14.72 21.02 58.79
N ARG A 367 -15.54 19.98 58.97
CA ARG A 367 -16.98 19.92 59.33
C ARG A 367 -17.99 20.56 58.39
#